data_AF-A0A2S9FJQ2-F1
#
_entry.id   AF-A0A2S9FJQ2-F1
#
_cell.length_a   1.000
_cell.length_b   1.000
_cell.length_c   1.000
_cell.angle_alpha   90.00
_cell.angle_beta   90.00
_cell.angle_gamma   90.00
#
_symmetry.space_group_name_H-M   'P 1'
#
loop_
_entity.id
_entity.type
_entity.pdbx_description
1 polymer ?
#
loop_
_entity_poly.entity_id
_entity_poly.type
_entity_poly.pdbx_seq_one_letter_code
_entity_poly.pdbx_strand_id
1 'polypeptide(L)'
;VDVRAEVIRARLAYEADPVAFAARHAGADAELAARIADARAMLPDVVLPDKELRRIAALCAAFDVDGMRADLVVARTAMAHAAWRGASTVEEDDIRVAAELALPHRRRRDPFDDPGLDPDRLDEAMEQAGDSAGQAQEPEPEPDPPGGGISDPQDSGTDQAPQRNSSGPTRQSAPPAATFKTRA
;
A
#
# COMPACT_ATOMS: atom_id res chain seq x y z
N VAL A 1 -11.46 -7.77 32.87
CA VAL A 1 -10.65 -7.26 34.02
C VAL A 1 -9.25 -7.86 34.01
N ASP A 2 -9.11 -9.10 33.55
CA ASP A 2 -7.84 -9.84 33.58
C ASP A 2 -6.70 -9.22 32.76
N VAL A 3 -6.97 -8.77 31.53
CA VAL A 3 -5.99 -8.03 30.69
C VAL A 3 -5.45 -6.80 31.42
N ARG A 4 -6.34 -6.04 32.09
CA ARG A 4 -5.93 -4.86 32.86
C ARG A 4 -5.03 -5.25 34.04
N ALA A 5 -5.37 -6.32 34.75
CA ALA A 5 -4.58 -6.80 35.87
C ALA A 5 -3.19 -7.30 35.40
N GLU A 6 -3.13 -7.95 34.23
CA GLU A 6 -1.88 -8.42 33.63
C GLU A 6 -0.95 -7.26 33.26
N VAL A 7 -1.46 -6.22 32.58
CA VAL A 7 -0.67 -5.02 32.25
C VAL A 7 -0.13 -4.36 33.52
N ILE A 8 -0.95 -4.25 34.57
CA ILE A 8 -0.52 -3.70 35.86
C ILE A 8 0.57 -4.57 36.50
N ARG A 9 0.42 -5.91 36.51
CA ARG A 9 1.44 -6.82 37.03
C ARG A 9 2.77 -6.70 36.27
N ALA A 10 2.71 -6.64 34.95
CA ALA A 10 3.90 -6.47 34.11
C ALA A 10 4.62 -5.15 34.43
N ARG A 11 3.85 -4.06 34.58
CA ARG A 11 4.40 -2.75 34.94
C ARG A 11 5.06 -2.75 36.32
N LEU A 12 4.42 -3.33 37.34
CA LEU A 12 4.99 -3.43 38.69
C LEU A 12 6.24 -4.33 38.71
N ALA A 13 6.25 -5.41 37.92
CA ALA A 13 7.42 -6.28 37.80
C ALA A 13 8.62 -5.57 37.15
N TYR A 14 8.37 -4.70 36.16
CA TYR A 14 9.39 -3.83 35.58
C TYR A 14 9.91 -2.81 36.60
N GLU A 15 9.04 -2.17 37.37
CA GLU A 15 9.44 -1.17 38.38
C GLU A 15 10.26 -1.78 39.53
N ALA A 16 9.96 -3.02 39.93
CA ALA A 16 10.69 -3.71 40.98
C ALA A 16 12.11 -4.12 40.55
N ASP A 17 12.29 -4.57 39.30
CA ASP A 17 13.60 -4.93 38.73
C ASP A 17 13.58 -4.81 37.20
N PRO A 18 13.99 -3.64 36.65
CA PRO A 18 14.01 -3.41 35.21
C PRO A 18 14.97 -4.35 34.46
N VAL A 19 16.08 -4.75 35.09
CA VAL A 19 17.12 -5.56 34.45
C VAL A 19 16.65 -6.99 34.31
N ALA A 20 16.12 -7.58 35.39
CA ALA A 20 15.55 -8.93 35.33
C ALA A 20 14.30 -8.97 34.44
N PHE A 21 13.48 -7.91 34.42
CA PHE A 21 12.37 -7.81 33.48
C PHE A 21 12.85 -7.84 32.02
N ALA A 22 13.80 -6.97 31.65
CA ALA A 22 14.36 -6.96 30.30
C ALA A 22 14.98 -8.32 29.92
N ALA A 23 15.73 -8.96 30.84
CA ALA A 23 16.33 -10.27 30.61
C ALA A 23 15.29 -11.37 30.31
N ARG A 24 14.10 -11.32 30.94
CA ARG A 24 13.00 -12.26 30.66
C ARG A 24 12.39 -12.07 29.26
N HIS A 25 12.37 -10.83 28.75
CA HIS A 25 11.80 -10.50 27.44
C HIS A 25 12.82 -10.55 26.29
N ALA A 26 14.12 -10.57 26.60
CA ALA A 26 15.20 -10.48 25.62
C ALA A 26 15.10 -11.52 24.48
N GLY A 27 14.66 -12.74 24.77
CA GLY A 27 14.47 -13.78 23.75
C GLY A 27 13.35 -13.44 22.76
N ALA A 28 12.20 -13.01 23.28
CA ALA A 28 11.05 -12.63 22.45
C ALA A 28 11.33 -11.36 21.63
N ASP A 29 12.02 -10.39 22.21
CA ASP A 29 12.44 -9.17 21.51
C ASP A 29 13.45 -9.49 20.40
N ALA A 30 14.40 -10.41 20.63
CA ALA A 30 15.35 -10.85 19.63
C ALA A 30 14.66 -11.59 18.46
N GLU A 31 13.69 -12.45 18.75
CA GLU A 31 12.90 -13.13 17.73
C GLU A 31 12.08 -12.11 16.90
N LEU A 32 11.43 -11.16 17.56
CA LEU A 32 10.68 -10.10 16.89
C LEU A 32 11.60 -9.23 16.00
N ALA A 33 12.78 -8.87 16.50
CA ALA A 33 13.76 -8.09 15.76
C ALA A 33 14.26 -8.83 14.51
N ALA A 34 14.52 -10.14 14.62
CA ALA A 34 14.89 -10.98 13.49
C ALA A 34 13.77 -11.02 12.43
N ARG A 35 12.52 -11.26 12.85
CA ARG A 35 11.36 -11.24 11.94
C ARG A 35 11.20 -9.91 11.20
N ILE A 36 11.39 -8.78 11.90
CA ILE A 36 11.35 -7.44 11.27
C ILE A 36 12.49 -7.29 10.26
N ALA A 37 13.69 -7.76 10.59
CA ALA A 37 14.84 -7.68 9.68
C ALA A 37 14.61 -8.49 8.41
N ASP A 38 14.09 -9.71 8.54
CA ASP A 38 13.78 -10.60 7.41
C ASP A 38 12.69 -9.99 6.51
N ALA A 39 11.61 -9.47 7.09
CA ALA A 39 10.56 -8.78 6.35
C ALA A 39 11.08 -7.55 5.58
N ARG A 40 11.95 -6.75 6.22
CA ARG A 40 12.58 -5.59 5.57
C ARG A 40 13.50 -5.99 4.41
N ALA A 41 14.20 -7.12 4.53
CA ALA A 41 15.06 -7.64 3.48
C ALA A 41 14.24 -8.17 2.29
N MET A 42 13.07 -8.77 2.55
CA MET A 42 12.16 -9.32 1.54
C MET A 42 11.34 -8.25 0.80
N LEU A 43 11.00 -7.14 1.48
CA LEU A 43 10.09 -6.11 0.96
C LEU A 43 10.38 -5.62 -0.48
N PRO A 44 11.64 -5.40 -0.91
CA PRO A 44 11.92 -4.98 -2.29
C PRO A 44 11.50 -5.98 -3.37
N ASP A 45 11.40 -7.25 -3.02
CA ASP A 45 11.06 -8.35 -3.93
C ASP A 45 9.57 -8.75 -3.87
N VAL A 46 8.80 -8.16 -2.94
CA VAL A 46 7.36 -8.39 -2.86
C VAL A 46 6.67 -7.84 -4.10
N VAL A 47 5.86 -8.69 -4.73
CA VAL A 47 5.07 -8.35 -5.91
C VAL A 47 3.66 -7.95 -5.48
N LEU A 48 3.20 -6.81 -5.97
CA LEU A 48 1.78 -6.44 -5.96
C LEU A 48 1.17 -6.79 -7.32
N PRO A 49 0.36 -7.85 -7.44
CA PRO A 49 -0.30 -8.20 -8.69
C PRO A 49 -1.25 -7.10 -9.15
N ASP A 50 -1.39 -6.95 -10.46
CA ASP A 50 -2.24 -5.93 -11.07
C ASP A 50 -3.73 -6.08 -10.68
N LYS A 51 -4.21 -7.32 -10.49
CA LYS A 51 -5.52 -7.60 -9.88
C LYS A 51 -5.68 -6.93 -8.51
N GLU A 52 -4.68 -7.10 -7.65
CA GLU A 52 -4.73 -6.58 -6.27
C GLU A 52 -4.50 -5.06 -6.24
N LEU A 53 -3.73 -4.51 -7.17
CA LEU A 53 -3.66 -3.06 -7.39
C LEU A 53 -5.02 -2.47 -7.78
N ARG A 54 -5.76 -3.12 -8.70
CA ARG A 54 -7.13 -2.72 -9.05
C ARG A 54 -8.08 -2.82 -7.86
N ARG A 55 -7.97 -3.89 -7.05
CA ARG A 55 -8.76 -4.05 -5.82
C ARG A 55 -8.54 -2.88 -4.87
N ILE A 56 -7.28 -2.47 -4.65
CA ILE A 56 -6.94 -1.32 -3.80
C ILE A 56 -7.60 -0.03 -4.33
N ALA A 57 -7.53 0.21 -5.63
CA ALA A 57 -8.14 1.40 -6.24
C ALA A 57 -9.66 1.43 -6.10
N ALA A 58 -10.32 0.30 -6.39
CA ALA A 58 -11.77 0.16 -6.23
C ALA A 58 -12.19 0.34 -4.76
N LEU A 59 -11.43 -0.22 -3.83
CA LEU A 59 -11.65 -0.06 -2.40
C LEU A 59 -11.53 1.41 -1.98
N CYS A 60 -10.44 2.10 -2.32
CA CYS A 60 -10.23 3.49 -1.95
C CYS A 60 -11.33 4.41 -2.53
N ALA A 61 -11.79 4.12 -3.76
CA ALA A 61 -12.91 4.82 -4.37
C ALA A 61 -14.24 4.59 -3.61
N ALA A 62 -14.54 3.36 -3.19
CA ALA A 62 -15.74 3.03 -2.43
C ALA A 62 -15.81 3.71 -1.05
N PHE A 63 -14.65 4.05 -0.48
CA PHE A 63 -14.54 4.76 0.80
C PHE A 63 -14.52 6.30 0.68
N ASP A 64 -14.76 6.85 -0.52
CA ASP A 64 -14.79 8.30 -0.81
C ASP A 64 -13.57 9.04 -0.22
N VAL A 65 -12.38 8.45 -0.41
CA VAL A 65 -11.14 9.03 0.09
C VAL A 65 -10.57 10.01 -0.92
N ASP A 66 -10.18 11.20 -0.44
CA ASP A 66 -9.65 12.25 -1.32
C ASP A 66 -8.22 11.95 -1.81
N GLY A 67 -8.10 11.78 -3.13
CA GLY A 67 -6.85 11.65 -3.86
C GLY A 67 -6.11 10.31 -3.67
N MET A 68 -5.08 10.10 -4.50
CA MET A 68 -4.35 8.83 -4.62
C MET A 68 -3.44 8.48 -3.42
N ARG A 69 -3.46 9.29 -2.36
CA ARG A 69 -2.58 9.07 -1.21
C ARG A 69 -3.05 7.87 -0.38
N ALA A 70 -4.34 7.59 -0.37
CA ALA A 70 -4.89 6.41 0.29
C ALA A 70 -4.41 5.14 -0.40
N ASP A 71 -4.54 5.08 -1.72
CA ASP A 71 -4.12 3.96 -2.57
C ASP A 71 -2.65 3.61 -2.33
N LEU A 72 -1.78 4.62 -2.34
CA LEU A 72 -0.34 4.43 -2.10
C LEU A 72 -0.03 3.91 -0.69
N VAL A 73 -0.76 4.39 0.33
CA VAL A 73 -0.56 3.94 1.72
C VAL A 73 -1.07 2.52 1.89
N VAL A 74 -2.24 2.19 1.35
CA VAL A 74 -2.81 0.83 1.38
C VAL A 74 -1.87 -0.14 0.66
N ALA A 75 -1.44 0.18 -0.56
CA ALA A 75 -0.50 -0.65 -1.32
C ALA A 75 0.80 -0.92 -0.56
N ARG A 76 1.45 0.12 0.00
CA ARG A 76 2.70 -0.04 0.76
C ARG A 76 2.50 -0.84 2.05
N THR A 77 1.35 -0.67 2.70
CA THR A 77 1.02 -1.39 3.93
C THR A 77 0.75 -2.86 3.64
N ALA A 78 0.03 -3.16 2.55
CA ALA A 78 -0.21 -4.54 2.09
C ALA A 78 1.11 -5.22 1.70
N MET A 79 2.00 -4.53 0.97
CA MET A 79 3.34 -5.06 0.66
C MET A 79 4.18 -5.33 1.91
N ALA A 80 4.13 -4.44 2.91
CA ALA A 80 4.81 -4.62 4.18
C ALA A 80 4.22 -5.79 4.98
N HIS A 81 2.89 -5.98 4.93
CA HIS A 81 2.21 -7.09 5.60
C HIS A 81 2.53 -8.44 4.93
N ALA A 82 2.54 -8.50 3.60
CA ALA A 82 2.97 -9.69 2.86
C ALA A 82 4.41 -10.07 3.24
N ALA A 83 5.33 -9.10 3.25
CA ALA A 83 6.71 -9.33 3.69
C ALA A 83 6.79 -9.79 5.15
N TRP A 84 5.97 -9.21 6.04
CA TRP A 84 5.89 -9.58 7.46
C TRP A 84 5.43 -11.02 7.68
N ARG A 85 4.51 -11.52 6.84
CA ARG A 85 4.07 -12.92 6.84
C ARG A 85 5.04 -13.86 6.12
N GLY A 86 6.07 -13.34 5.46
CA GLY A 86 7.04 -14.11 4.68
C GLY A 86 6.56 -14.48 3.27
N ALA A 87 5.57 -13.77 2.73
CA ALA A 87 5.05 -13.97 1.38
C ALA A 87 5.71 -13.01 0.38
N SER A 88 6.05 -13.51 -0.81
CA SER A 88 6.61 -12.71 -1.92
C SER A 88 5.54 -12.03 -2.78
N THR A 89 4.27 -12.23 -2.48
CA THR A 89 3.15 -11.71 -3.29
C THR A 89 2.05 -11.24 -2.38
N VAL A 90 1.51 -10.05 -2.66
CA VAL A 90 0.38 -9.48 -1.94
C VAL A 90 -0.88 -10.29 -2.23
N GLU A 91 -1.57 -10.67 -1.17
CA GLU A 91 -2.88 -11.34 -1.21
C GLU A 91 -3.98 -10.42 -0.66
N GLU A 92 -5.22 -10.87 -0.79
CA GLU A 92 -6.41 -10.15 -0.34
C GLU A 92 -6.35 -9.79 1.16
N ASP A 93 -5.90 -10.72 2.00
CA ASP A 93 -5.77 -10.53 3.45
C ASP A 93 -4.80 -9.38 3.78
N ASP A 94 -3.76 -9.19 2.98
CA ASP A 94 -2.80 -8.10 3.18
C ASP A 94 -3.45 -6.74 2.88
N ILE A 95 -4.32 -6.68 1.87
CA ILE A 95 -5.10 -5.48 1.54
C ILE A 95 -6.13 -5.19 2.63
N ARG A 96 -6.80 -6.22 3.15
CA ARG A 96 -7.75 -6.08 4.26
C ARG A 96 -7.10 -5.42 5.47
N VAL A 97 -5.98 -5.98 5.95
CA VAL A 97 -5.22 -5.43 7.09
C VAL A 97 -4.77 -3.99 6.81
N ALA A 98 -4.30 -3.73 5.59
CA ALA A 98 -3.91 -2.38 5.18
C ALA A 98 -5.07 -1.39 5.22
N ALA A 99 -6.26 -1.80 4.78
CA ALA A 99 -7.46 -0.97 4.75
C ALA A 99 -7.96 -0.62 6.16
N GLU A 100 -8.01 -1.60 7.05
CA GLU A 100 -8.40 -1.42 8.47
C GLU A 100 -7.52 -0.37 9.17
N LEU A 101 -6.22 -0.33 8.83
CA LEU A 101 -5.27 0.61 9.40
C LEU A 101 -5.28 1.98 8.71
N ALA A 102 -5.39 2.01 7.38
CA ALA A 102 -5.13 3.20 6.57
C ALA A 102 -6.39 4.05 6.27
N LEU A 103 -7.56 3.45 6.14
CA LEU A 103 -8.76 4.14 5.66
C LEU A 103 -9.60 4.90 6.72
N PRO A 104 -9.72 4.45 8.00
CA PRO A 104 -10.66 5.07 8.94
C PRO A 104 -10.46 6.58 9.15
N HIS A 105 -9.21 7.06 9.05
CA HIS A 105 -8.82 8.45 9.27
C HIS A 105 -8.72 9.28 7.98
N ARG A 106 -8.94 8.66 6.82
CA ARG A 106 -8.85 9.31 5.50
C ARG A 106 -10.22 9.46 4.83
N ARG A 107 -11.19 8.65 5.23
CA ARG A 107 -12.58 8.76 4.80
C ARG A 107 -13.11 10.16 5.12
N ARG A 108 -13.76 10.77 4.13
CA ARG A 108 -14.55 11.98 4.35
C ARG A 108 -15.72 11.62 5.27
N ARG A 109 -15.80 12.29 6.41
CA ARG A 109 -16.79 11.99 7.45
C ARG A 109 -17.84 13.10 7.52
N ASP A 110 -19.11 12.72 7.51
CA ASP A 110 -20.19 13.65 7.84
C ASP A 110 -20.19 13.92 9.37
N PRO A 111 -20.57 15.13 9.84
CA PRO A 111 -20.69 15.44 11.27
C PRO A 111 -21.39 14.37 12.14
N PHE A 112 -22.25 13.54 11.56
CA PHE A 112 -23.02 12.52 12.29
C PHE A 112 -22.58 11.07 12.06
N ASP A 113 -21.59 10.82 11.22
CA ASP A 113 -21.04 9.48 11.03
C ASP A 113 -20.31 9.01 12.29
N ASP A 114 -20.35 7.70 12.60
CA ASP A 114 -19.57 7.13 13.71
C ASP A 114 -18.05 7.09 13.43
N PRO A 115 -17.20 7.21 14.47
CA PRO A 115 -15.76 7.16 14.33
C PRO A 115 -15.30 5.72 14.02
N GLY A 116 -14.53 5.56 12.95
CA GLY A 116 -13.92 4.28 12.61
C GLY A 116 -14.41 3.75 11.28
N LEU A 117 -14.14 2.47 11.06
CA LEU A 117 -14.50 1.74 9.86
C LEU A 117 -15.27 0.51 10.28
N ASP A 118 -16.48 0.38 9.75
CA ASP A 118 -17.38 -0.73 10.04
C ASP A 118 -16.83 -2.00 9.39
N PRO A 119 -16.51 -3.06 10.16
CA PRO A 119 -15.96 -4.30 9.62
C PRO A 119 -16.84 -4.91 8.53
N ASP A 120 -18.16 -4.90 8.70
CA ASP A 120 -19.07 -5.52 7.73
C ASP A 120 -19.05 -4.76 6.39
N ARG A 121 -18.98 -3.42 6.46
CA ARG A 121 -18.84 -2.56 5.27
C ARG A 121 -17.49 -2.76 4.57
N LEU A 122 -16.42 -3.05 5.32
CA LEU A 122 -15.14 -3.38 4.72
C LEU A 122 -15.23 -4.70 3.94
N ASP A 123 -15.87 -5.71 4.51
CA ASP A 123 -16.04 -7.03 3.90
C ASP A 123 -16.78 -6.91 2.57
N GLU A 124 -17.93 -6.23 2.57
CA GLU A 124 -18.70 -5.96 1.36
C GLU A 124 -17.89 -5.21 0.29
N ALA A 125 -17.11 -4.20 0.69
CA ALA A 125 -16.29 -3.44 -0.24
C ALA A 125 -15.11 -4.25 -0.80
N MET A 126 -14.53 -5.15 0.00
CA MET A 126 -13.46 -6.06 -0.43
C MET A 126 -13.96 -7.10 -1.45
N GLU A 127 -15.16 -7.65 -1.23
CA GLU A 127 -15.83 -8.56 -2.17
C GLU A 127 -16.13 -7.87 -3.50
N GLN A 128 -16.79 -6.70 -3.47
CA GLN A 128 -17.12 -5.92 -4.67
C GLN A 128 -15.87 -5.48 -5.45
N ALA A 129 -14.81 -5.10 -4.74
CA ALA A 129 -13.53 -4.75 -5.34
C ALA A 129 -12.84 -5.96 -6.00
N GLY A 130 -12.99 -7.16 -5.41
CA GLY A 130 -12.50 -8.42 -5.98
C GLY A 130 -13.19 -8.77 -7.29
N ASP A 131 -14.51 -8.66 -7.35
CA ASP A 131 -15.31 -8.92 -8.56
C ASP A 131 -14.97 -7.93 -9.70
N SER A 132 -14.77 -6.65 -9.35
CA SER A 132 -14.39 -5.62 -10.31
C SER A 132 -12.98 -5.82 -10.84
N ALA A 133 -12.05 -6.28 -9.99
CA ALA A 133 -10.67 -6.56 -10.38
C ALA A 133 -10.52 -7.77 -11.29
N GLY A 134 -11.43 -8.75 -11.20
CA GLY A 134 -11.44 -9.96 -12.03
C GLY A 134 -12.06 -9.80 -13.42
N GLN A 135 -12.78 -8.70 -13.68
CA GLN A 135 -13.53 -8.47 -14.93
C GLN A 135 -12.74 -7.71 -16.01
N ALA A 136 -11.46 -7.38 -15.79
CA ALA A 136 -10.61 -6.81 -16.83
C ALA A 136 -10.36 -7.86 -17.92
N GLN A 137 -11.09 -7.75 -19.03
CA GLN A 137 -10.90 -8.54 -20.25
C GLN A 137 -9.42 -8.61 -20.61
N GLU A 138 -8.94 -9.80 -20.97
CA GLU A 138 -7.71 -9.95 -21.76
C GLU A 138 -7.80 -8.94 -22.92
N PRO A 139 -6.74 -8.15 -23.20
CA PRO A 139 -6.77 -7.25 -24.33
C PRO A 139 -7.11 -8.09 -25.58
N GLU A 140 -8.24 -7.78 -26.22
CA GLU A 140 -8.59 -8.41 -27.49
C GLU A 140 -7.38 -8.25 -28.43
N PRO A 141 -6.94 -9.32 -29.11
CA PRO A 141 -5.81 -9.22 -30.01
C PRO A 141 -6.11 -8.13 -31.04
N GLU A 142 -5.22 -7.12 -31.12
CA GLU A 142 -5.34 -6.05 -32.10
C GLU A 142 -5.53 -6.68 -33.49
N PRO A 143 -6.55 -6.27 -34.26
CA PRO A 143 -6.72 -6.78 -35.61
C PRO A 143 -5.50 -6.40 -36.45
N ASP A 144 -4.90 -7.38 -37.12
CA ASP A 144 -3.72 -7.18 -37.96
C ASP A 144 -3.94 -6.01 -38.93
N PRO A 145 -2.99 -5.05 -39.02
CA PRO A 145 -3.11 -3.96 -39.96
C PRO A 145 -3.12 -4.52 -41.40
N PRO A 146 -4.05 -4.09 -42.27
CA PRO A 146 -4.06 -4.54 -43.64
C PRO A 146 -2.78 -4.07 -44.34
N GLY A 147 -1.99 -5.04 -44.80
CA GLY A 147 -0.77 -4.80 -45.54
C GLY A 147 -1.02 -4.08 -46.87
N GLY A 148 -0.36 -2.93 -47.04
CA GLY A 148 -0.25 -2.18 -48.29
C GLY A 148 -0.15 -0.69 -47.98
N GLY A 149 0.84 0.09 -48.40
CA GLY A 149 1.98 -0.07 -49.29
C GLY A 149 2.50 1.37 -49.45
N ILE A 150 3.80 1.57 -49.24
CA ILE A 150 4.67 2.67 -49.74
C ILE A 150 4.00 3.94 -50.29
N SER A 151 4.23 5.09 -49.63
CA SER A 151 4.72 6.33 -50.28
C SER A 151 5.33 7.28 -49.21
N ASP A 152 6.64 7.53 -49.29
CA ASP A 152 7.33 8.73 -48.75
C ASP A 152 7.25 9.87 -49.79
N PRO A 153 7.75 11.10 -49.52
CA PRO A 153 7.61 11.94 -48.33
C PRO A 153 7.17 13.38 -48.72
N GLN A 154 6.58 14.17 -47.81
CA GLN A 154 6.49 15.62 -48.04
C GLN A 154 6.65 16.47 -46.76
N ASP A 155 7.84 17.06 -46.71
CA ASP A 155 8.25 18.36 -46.17
C ASP A 155 7.14 19.32 -45.72
N SER A 156 7.24 19.80 -44.47
CA SER A 156 7.11 21.22 -44.10
C SER A 156 7.47 21.42 -42.63
N GLY A 157 8.54 22.15 -42.37
CA GLY A 157 8.99 22.52 -41.04
C GLY A 157 8.12 23.57 -40.33
N THR A 158 8.36 23.71 -39.03
CA THR A 158 8.53 25.01 -38.35
C THR A 158 9.06 24.81 -36.94
N ASP A 159 10.10 25.59 -36.64
CA ASP A 159 10.71 25.80 -35.35
C ASP A 159 9.71 26.24 -34.26
N GLN A 160 9.94 25.80 -33.01
CA GLN A 160 10.02 26.69 -31.84
C GLN A 160 10.46 25.95 -30.57
N ALA A 161 11.51 26.48 -29.94
CA ALA A 161 11.90 26.28 -28.54
C ALA A 161 12.29 27.65 -27.96
N PRO A 162 12.48 27.83 -26.64
CA PRO A 162 11.78 27.27 -25.49
C PRO A 162 11.30 28.41 -24.53
N GLN A 163 10.20 28.22 -23.78
CA GLN A 163 9.87 29.16 -22.69
C GLN A 163 10.43 28.67 -21.34
N ARG A 164 11.39 29.46 -20.84
CA ARG A 164 12.01 29.36 -19.52
C ARG A 164 11.04 29.83 -18.44
N ASN A 165 10.69 28.95 -17.49
CA ASN A 165 10.10 29.37 -16.23
C ASN A 165 11.12 29.25 -15.09
N SER A 166 11.16 30.32 -14.30
CA SER A 166 12.08 30.67 -13.23
C SER A 166 11.93 29.75 -12.00
N SER A 167 13.06 29.17 -11.58
CA SER A 167 13.16 28.38 -10.34
C SER A 167 13.77 29.24 -9.22
N GLY A 168 12.97 29.56 -8.19
CA GLY A 168 13.48 29.98 -6.88
C GLY A 168 13.84 28.76 -6.02
N PRO A 169 14.73 28.88 -5.02
CA PRO A 169 15.37 27.73 -4.39
C PRO A 169 14.42 27.00 -3.43
N THR A 170 13.97 25.81 -3.82
CA THR A 170 13.30 24.87 -2.92
C THR A 170 14.34 24.10 -2.10
N ARG A 171 14.10 24.00 -0.79
CA ARG A 171 14.90 23.19 0.13
C ARG A 171 15.01 21.76 -0.40
N GLN A 172 16.23 21.20 -0.41
CA GLN A 172 16.49 19.82 -0.78
C GLN A 172 15.65 18.89 0.11
N SER A 173 14.67 18.23 -0.50
CA SER A 173 13.94 17.13 0.10
C SER A 173 14.85 15.91 0.19
N ALA A 174 14.67 15.11 1.25
CA ALA A 174 15.38 13.85 1.43
C ALA A 174 15.30 12.98 0.16
N PRO A 175 16.33 12.15 -0.12
CA PRO A 175 16.34 11.30 -1.31
C PRO A 175 15.09 10.41 -1.34
N PRO A 176 14.48 10.20 -2.52
CA PRO A 176 13.31 9.35 -2.64
C PRO A 176 13.66 7.91 -2.22
N ALA A 177 12.76 7.28 -1.46
CA ALA A 177 12.84 5.84 -1.18
C ALA A 177 12.85 5.05 -2.51
N ALA A 178 13.50 3.88 -2.50
CA ALA A 178 13.58 3.01 -3.66
C ALA A 178 12.18 2.77 -4.28
N THR A 179 12.11 2.87 -5.61
CA THR A 179 10.87 2.78 -6.38
C THR A 179 10.33 1.35 -6.32
N PHE A 180 9.13 1.18 -5.77
CA PHE A 180 8.41 -0.11 -5.78
C PHE A 180 8.06 -0.48 -7.22
N LYS A 181 8.35 -1.73 -7.62
CA LYS A 181 8.07 -2.22 -8.98
C LYS A 181 6.67 -2.82 -9.02
N THR A 182 5.76 -2.23 -9.77
CA THR A 182 4.53 -2.88 -10.23
C THR A 182 4.84 -3.59 -11.55
N ARG A 183 4.61 -4.90 -11.63
CA ARG A 183 4.69 -5.63 -12.91
C ARG A 183 3.32 -5.57 -13.59
N ALA A 184 3.32 -5.22 -14.87
CA ALA A 184 2.18 -5.37 -15.77
C ALA A 184 1.91 -6.85 -16.05
#